data_AF-A0A2U1D2U1-F1
#
_entry.id   AF-A0A2U1D2U1-F1
#
_cell.length_a   1.000
_cell.length_b   1.000
_cell.length_c   1.000
_cell.angle_alpha   90.00
_cell.angle_beta   90.00
_cell.angle_gamma   90.00
#
_symmetry.space_group_name_H-M   'P 1'
#
loop_
_entity.id
_entity.type
_entity.pdbx_description
1 polymer ?
#
loop_
_entity_poly.entity_id
_entity_poly.type
_entity_poly.pdbx_seq_one_letter_code
_entity_poly.pdbx_strand_id
1 'polypeptide(L)'
;MAKYSLATKLKAIDLYQNGLGTTRIAKKLKIGERGTILQWLYQWHHQGLTGLIRAKQLPNYSVSFKMKIINWLVTHQASYPEAARHFGIASASTVWHWHQRYRLHGLDGLANRRKRAQPMPQSNLTPAEELKRLKERNQYLETENAYLKKLQAVMHPTNKKHK
;
A
#
# COMPACT_ATOMS: atom_id res chain seq x y z
N MET A 1 -1.32 -16.19 6.33
CA MET A 1 -0.93 -17.52 5.78
C MET A 1 -1.87 -17.87 4.61
N ALA A 2 -1.47 -18.68 3.64
CA ALA A 2 -2.40 -19.15 2.60
C ALA A 2 -3.30 -20.26 3.20
N LYS A 3 -4.62 -20.16 3.04
CA LYS A 3 -5.60 -21.10 3.63
C LYS A 3 -5.46 -22.53 3.09
N TYR A 4 -4.98 -22.67 1.86
CA TYR A 4 -4.81 -23.96 1.17
C TYR A 4 -3.42 -24.04 0.54
N SER A 5 -2.75 -25.20 0.69
CA SER A 5 -1.43 -25.45 0.12
C SER A 5 -1.51 -25.71 -1.39
N LEU A 6 -0.39 -25.53 -2.11
CA LEU A 6 -0.31 -25.84 -3.54
C LEU A 6 -0.64 -27.32 -3.82
N ALA A 7 -0.18 -28.23 -2.95
CA ALA A 7 -0.47 -29.65 -3.06
C ALA A 7 -1.98 -29.94 -3.00
N THR A 8 -2.72 -29.27 -2.11
CA THR A 8 -4.18 -29.40 -2.04
C THR A 8 -4.86 -28.90 -3.33
N LYS A 9 -4.36 -27.82 -3.93
CA LYS A 9 -4.88 -27.30 -5.20
C LYS A 9 -4.66 -28.27 -6.36
N LEU A 10 -3.45 -28.81 -6.48
CA LEU A 10 -3.11 -29.77 -7.54
C LEU A 10 -3.95 -31.05 -7.42
N LYS A 11 -4.14 -31.55 -6.19
CA LYS A 11 -5.01 -32.70 -5.94
C LYS A 11 -6.48 -32.43 -6.33
N ALA A 12 -6.96 -31.19 -6.15
CA ALA A 12 -8.30 -30.82 -6.59
C ALA A 12 -8.45 -30.85 -8.12
N ILE A 13 -7.42 -30.41 -8.84
CA ILE A 13 -7.41 -30.38 -10.31
C ILE A 13 -7.31 -31.79 -10.89
N ASP A 14 -6.43 -32.61 -10.33
CA ASP A 14 -6.32 -34.03 -10.70
C ASP A 14 -7.65 -34.77 -10.50
N LEU A 15 -8.32 -34.60 -9.35
CA LEU A 15 -9.63 -35.20 -9.12
C LEU A 15 -10.69 -34.71 -10.12
N TYR A 16 -10.60 -33.45 -10.55
CA TYR A 16 -11.52 -32.90 -11.56
C TYR A 16 -11.24 -33.48 -12.95
N GLN A 17 -9.97 -33.63 -13.34
CA GLN A 17 -9.56 -34.28 -14.59
C GLN A 17 -9.99 -35.75 -14.63
N ASN A 18 -10.00 -36.42 -13.48
CA ASN A 18 -10.55 -37.77 -13.31
C ASN A 18 -12.10 -37.82 -13.28
N GLY A 19 -12.79 -36.72 -13.63
CA GLY A 19 -14.25 -36.68 -13.79
C GLY A 19 -15.06 -36.44 -12.51
N LEU A 20 -14.42 -36.12 -11.38
CA LEU A 20 -15.19 -35.80 -10.17
C LEU A 20 -15.76 -34.37 -10.25
N GLY A 21 -17.05 -34.23 -9.96
CA GLY A 21 -17.69 -32.92 -9.82
C GLY A 21 -17.12 -32.11 -8.64
N THR A 22 -17.07 -30.79 -8.79
CA THR A 22 -16.48 -29.85 -7.81
C THR A 22 -17.07 -29.98 -6.40
N THR A 23 -18.36 -30.34 -6.29
CA THR A 23 -19.03 -30.56 -4.99
C THR A 23 -18.47 -31.76 -4.24
N ARG A 24 -18.19 -32.86 -4.94
CA ARG A 24 -17.58 -34.06 -4.34
C ARG A 24 -16.13 -33.79 -3.95
N ILE A 25 -15.39 -33.06 -4.78
CA ILE A 25 -14.01 -32.65 -4.50
C ILE A 25 -13.94 -31.76 -3.26
N ALA A 26 -14.85 -30.80 -3.12
CA ALA A 26 -14.93 -29.92 -1.95
C ALA A 26 -15.10 -30.72 -0.65
N LYS A 27 -16.04 -31.68 -0.64
CA LYS A 27 -16.24 -32.59 0.50
C LYS A 27 -14.99 -33.44 0.78
N LYS A 28 -14.40 -34.05 -0.26
CA LYS A 28 -13.23 -34.96 -0.15
C LYS A 28 -11.99 -34.24 0.40
N LEU A 29 -11.79 -32.97 0.03
CA LEU A 29 -10.65 -32.15 0.44
C LEU A 29 -10.96 -31.24 1.64
N LYS A 30 -12.14 -31.37 2.26
CA LYS A 30 -12.62 -30.51 3.37
C LYS A 30 -12.52 -29.01 3.04
N ILE A 31 -12.84 -28.64 1.80
CA ILE A 31 -12.90 -27.25 1.33
C ILE A 31 -14.33 -26.77 1.52
N GLY A 32 -14.52 -25.71 2.31
CA GLY A 32 -15.86 -25.23 2.69
C GLY A 32 -16.69 -24.68 1.52
N GLU A 33 -16.05 -24.21 0.45
CA GLU A 33 -16.76 -23.56 -0.65
C GLU A 33 -16.38 -24.16 -2.01
N ARG A 34 -17.37 -24.63 -2.77
CA ARG A 34 -17.17 -25.15 -4.14
C ARG A 34 -16.60 -24.08 -5.09
N GLY A 35 -16.92 -22.80 -4.85
CA GLY A 35 -16.44 -21.66 -5.62
C GLY A 35 -14.92 -21.55 -5.62
N THR A 36 -14.27 -21.95 -4.51
CA THR A 36 -12.81 -21.97 -4.41
C THR A 36 -12.17 -22.92 -5.43
N ILE A 37 -12.80 -24.09 -5.69
CA ILE A 37 -12.31 -25.07 -6.66
C ILE A 37 -12.51 -24.55 -8.09
N LEU A 38 -13.69 -23.97 -8.37
CA LEU A 38 -13.98 -23.35 -9.68
C LEU A 38 -12.97 -22.25 -10.01
N GLN A 39 -12.59 -21.45 -9.01
CA GLN A 39 -11.57 -20.42 -9.18
C GLN A 39 -10.18 -21.01 -9.47
N TRP A 40 -9.81 -22.12 -8.83
CA TRP A 40 -8.54 -22.80 -9.14
C TRP A 40 -8.53 -23.41 -10.54
N LEU A 41 -9.65 -24.00 -10.98
CA LEU A 41 -9.79 -24.54 -12.34
C LEU A 41 -9.67 -23.42 -13.38
N TYR A 42 -10.33 -22.29 -13.15
CA TYR A 42 -10.20 -21.11 -13.99
C TYR A 42 -8.75 -20.61 -14.07
N GLN A 43 -8.07 -20.47 -12.93
CA GLN A 43 -6.65 -20.07 -12.88
C GLN A 43 -5.74 -21.06 -13.60
N TRP A 44 -5.98 -22.36 -13.42
CA TRP A 44 -5.24 -23.41 -14.09
C TRP A 44 -5.42 -23.38 -15.60
N HIS A 45 -6.64 -23.18 -16.09
CA HIS A 45 -6.93 -23.14 -17.52
C HIS A 45 -6.27 -21.94 -18.22
N HIS A 46 -6.16 -20.79 -17.54
CA HIS A 46 -5.59 -19.58 -18.12
C HIS A 46 -4.07 -19.43 -17.91
N GLN A 47 -3.54 -19.91 -16.79
CA GLN A 47 -2.16 -19.61 -16.34
C GLN A 47 -1.38 -20.87 -15.90
N GLY A 48 -1.99 -22.05 -16.00
CA GLY A 48 -1.40 -23.31 -15.56
C GLY A 48 -0.96 -23.29 -14.10
N LEU A 49 0.20 -23.87 -13.83
CA LEU A 49 0.77 -23.95 -12.48
C LEU A 49 1.01 -22.56 -11.86
N THR A 50 1.39 -21.57 -12.67
CA THR A 50 1.70 -20.22 -12.19
C THR A 50 0.49 -19.52 -11.58
N GLY A 51 -0.71 -19.77 -12.10
CA GLY A 51 -1.96 -19.24 -11.56
C GLY A 51 -2.34 -19.82 -10.19
N LEU A 52 -1.87 -21.03 -9.87
CA LEU A 52 -2.13 -21.68 -8.58
C LEU A 52 -1.14 -21.26 -7.50
N ILE A 53 0.07 -20.87 -7.91
CA ILE A 53 1.11 -20.41 -7.01
C ILE A 53 0.77 -19.00 -6.56
N ARG A 54 0.66 -18.81 -5.24
CA ARG A 54 0.59 -17.46 -4.69
C ARG A 54 1.93 -16.77 -4.94
N ALA A 55 1.92 -15.66 -5.67
CA ALA A 55 3.11 -14.84 -5.80
C ALA A 55 3.68 -14.51 -4.41
N LYS A 56 4.91 -14.96 -4.15
CA LYS A 56 5.59 -14.81 -2.84
C LYS A 56 5.87 -13.33 -2.53
N GLN A 57 5.89 -12.49 -3.56
CA GLN A 57 6.11 -11.06 -3.51
C GLN A 57 4.99 -10.39 -4.31
N LEU A 58 4.37 -9.33 -3.77
CA LEU A 58 3.57 -8.44 -4.62
C LEU A 58 4.50 -7.85 -5.70
N PRO A 59 4.06 -7.75 -6.96
CA PRO A 59 4.85 -7.12 -8.01
C PRO A 59 5.32 -5.73 -7.57
N ASN A 60 6.62 -5.48 -7.69
CA ASN A 60 7.22 -4.20 -7.36
C ASN A 60 7.12 -3.29 -8.58
N TYR A 61 6.11 -2.43 -8.59
CA TYR A 61 5.93 -1.45 -9.66
C TYR A 61 6.74 -0.19 -9.34
N SER A 62 7.63 0.19 -10.27
CA SER A 62 8.39 1.43 -10.18
C SER A 62 7.45 2.65 -10.20
N VAL A 63 7.93 3.77 -9.65
CA VAL A 63 7.19 5.05 -9.70
C VAL A 63 6.92 5.47 -11.14
N SER A 64 7.92 5.33 -12.01
CA SER A 64 7.80 5.63 -13.44
C SER A 64 6.71 4.80 -14.13
N PHE A 65 6.63 3.50 -13.82
CA PHE A 65 5.60 2.64 -14.40
C PHE A 65 4.20 3.02 -13.91
N LYS A 66 4.03 3.30 -12.61
CA LYS A 66 2.75 3.79 -12.05
C LYS A 66 2.33 5.10 -12.71
N MET A 67 3.29 6.01 -12.93
CA MET A 67 3.03 7.31 -13.56
C MET A 67 2.61 7.13 -15.03
N LYS A 68 3.25 6.22 -15.77
CA LYS A 68 2.85 5.87 -17.15
C LYS A 68 1.39 5.44 -17.22
N ILE A 69 0.95 4.60 -16.28
CA ILE A 69 -0.42 4.09 -16.24
C ILE A 69 -1.42 5.21 -15.92
N ILE A 70 -1.12 6.04 -14.93
CA ILE A 70 -1.99 7.17 -14.56
C ILE A 70 -2.10 8.15 -15.73
N ASN A 71 -0.99 8.47 -16.39
CA ASN A 71 -1.02 9.36 -17.55
C ASN A 71 -1.86 8.77 -18.69
N TRP A 72 -1.69 7.48 -18.98
CA TRP A 72 -2.50 6.79 -19.99
C TRP A 72 -3.99 6.81 -19.63
N LEU A 73 -4.33 6.55 -18.37
CA LEU A 73 -5.71 6.56 -17.87
C LEU A 73 -6.38 7.94 -18.06
N VAL A 74 -5.68 9.02 -17.72
CA VAL A 74 -6.18 10.40 -17.89
C VAL A 74 -6.30 10.77 -19.37
N THR A 75 -5.28 10.44 -20.16
CA THR A 75 -5.24 10.77 -21.61
C THR A 75 -6.36 10.09 -22.39
N HIS A 76 -6.67 8.83 -22.06
CA HIS A 76 -7.68 8.03 -22.76
C HIS A 76 -9.06 8.09 -22.09
N GLN A 77 -9.22 8.84 -20.99
CA GLN A 77 -10.43 8.85 -20.16
C GLN A 77 -10.93 7.44 -19.81
N ALA A 78 -10.00 6.50 -19.64
CA ALA A 78 -10.30 5.09 -19.50
C ALA A 78 -10.71 4.74 -18.06
N SER A 79 -11.47 3.66 -17.93
CA SER A 79 -11.82 3.12 -16.62
C SER A 79 -10.63 2.38 -15.98
N TYR A 80 -10.64 2.25 -14.64
CA TYR A 80 -9.60 1.50 -13.93
C TYR A 80 -9.48 0.03 -14.38
N PRO A 81 -10.58 -0.70 -14.67
CA PRO A 81 -10.49 -2.06 -15.22
C PRO A 81 -9.81 -2.11 -16.60
N GLU A 82 -10.07 -1.13 -17.46
CA GLU A 82 -9.43 -1.06 -18.79
C GLU A 82 -7.93 -0.80 -18.67
N ALA A 83 -7.52 0.17 -17.84
CA ALA A 83 -6.11 0.41 -17.57
C ALA A 83 -5.43 -0.82 -16.96
N ALA A 84 -6.08 -1.52 -16.02
CA ALA A 84 -5.53 -2.72 -15.43
C ALA A 84 -5.33 -3.83 -16.47
N ARG A 85 -6.29 -4.02 -17.39
CA ARG A 85 -6.17 -4.99 -18.48
C ARG A 85 -5.07 -4.61 -19.47
N HIS A 86 -5.01 -3.34 -19.88
CA HIS A 86 -4.01 -2.84 -20.83
C HIS A 86 -2.57 -3.01 -20.32
N PHE A 87 -2.34 -2.81 -19.03
CA PHE A 87 -1.00 -2.90 -18.43
C PHE A 87 -0.73 -4.22 -17.69
N GLY A 88 -1.61 -5.22 -17.79
CA GLY A 88 -1.42 -6.53 -17.17
C GLY A 88 -1.45 -6.53 -15.63
N ILE A 89 -2.17 -5.59 -15.02
CA ILE A 89 -2.27 -5.46 -13.56
C ILE A 89 -3.40 -6.35 -13.05
N ALA A 90 -3.07 -7.22 -12.09
CA ALA A 90 -3.99 -8.23 -11.58
C ALA A 90 -5.30 -7.68 -10.96
N SER A 91 -5.34 -6.41 -10.55
CA SER A 91 -6.51 -5.83 -9.89
C SER A 91 -6.70 -4.36 -10.28
N ALA A 92 -7.90 -4.02 -10.76
CA ALA A 92 -8.32 -2.65 -11.06
C ALA A 92 -8.21 -1.72 -9.83
N SER A 93 -8.48 -2.24 -8.63
CA SER A 93 -8.32 -1.51 -7.38
C SER A 93 -6.87 -1.07 -7.14
N THR A 94 -5.88 -1.78 -7.69
CA THR A 94 -4.47 -1.37 -7.61
C THR A 94 -4.22 -0.06 -8.36
N VAL A 95 -4.77 0.05 -9.57
CA VAL A 95 -4.68 1.27 -10.39
C VAL A 95 -5.41 2.43 -9.71
N TRP A 96 -6.61 2.17 -9.19
CA TRP A 96 -7.37 3.16 -8.44
C TRP A 96 -6.58 3.72 -7.24
N HIS A 97 -5.96 2.86 -6.43
CA HIS A 97 -5.15 3.30 -5.29
C HIS A 97 -3.96 4.17 -5.72
N TRP A 98 -3.28 3.83 -6.82
CA TRP A 98 -2.19 4.66 -7.33
C TRP A 98 -2.69 6.03 -7.79
N HIS A 99 -3.81 6.05 -8.52
CA HIS A 99 -4.42 7.30 -8.97
C HIS A 99 -4.83 8.19 -7.79
N GLN A 100 -5.51 7.64 -6.77
CA GLN A 100 -5.89 8.43 -5.59
C GLN A 100 -4.67 8.94 -4.79
N ARG A 101 -3.64 8.11 -4.61
CA ARG A 101 -2.42 8.54 -3.92
C ARG A 101 -1.68 9.64 -4.68
N TYR A 102 -1.65 9.56 -6.00
CA TYR A 102 -1.10 10.61 -6.84
C TYR A 102 -1.90 11.90 -6.71
N ARG A 103 -3.24 11.84 -6.70
CA ARG A 103 -4.09 13.01 -6.49
C ARG A 103 -3.87 13.68 -5.13
N LEU A 104 -3.65 12.91 -4.07
CA LEU A 104 -3.50 13.41 -2.70
C LEU A 104 -2.08 13.88 -2.37
N HIS A 105 -1.06 13.22 -2.92
CA HIS A 105 0.34 13.40 -2.48
C HIS A 105 1.33 13.57 -3.64
N GLY A 106 0.85 13.74 -4.88
CA GLY A 106 1.70 13.86 -6.06
C GLY A 106 2.59 12.63 -6.28
N LEU A 107 3.80 12.85 -6.81
CA LEU A 107 4.78 11.79 -7.08
C LEU A 107 5.18 11.02 -5.80
N ASP A 108 5.23 11.68 -4.64
CA ASP A 108 5.55 11.05 -3.34
C ASP A 108 4.50 10.01 -2.93
N GLY A 109 3.26 10.16 -3.39
CA GLY A 109 2.19 9.19 -3.20
C GLY A 109 2.42 7.86 -3.93
N LEU A 110 3.19 7.90 -5.03
CA LEU A 110 3.51 6.73 -5.85
C LEU A 110 4.76 5.98 -5.36
N ALA A 111 5.56 6.61 -4.51
CA ALA A 111 6.74 6.01 -3.91
C ALA A 111 6.40 4.68 -3.22
N ASN A 112 7.28 3.69 -3.38
CA ASN A 112 7.05 2.37 -2.81
C ASN A 112 7.30 2.40 -1.30
N ARG A 113 6.30 2.80 -0.51
CA ARG A 113 6.34 2.79 0.96
C ARG A 113 6.21 1.36 1.49
N ARG A 114 7.18 0.49 1.15
CA ARG A 114 7.44 -0.78 1.86
C ARG A 114 8.46 -0.62 2.99
N LYS A 115 8.80 0.62 3.36
CA LYS A 115 9.34 0.85 4.70
C LYS A 115 8.17 0.67 5.65
N ARG A 116 8.09 -0.51 6.27
CA ARG A 116 7.38 -0.73 7.52
C ARG A 116 7.66 0.52 8.35
N ALA A 117 6.63 1.22 8.83
CA ALA A 117 6.85 2.29 9.80
C ALA A 117 7.72 1.64 10.89
N GLN A 118 8.97 2.10 11.01
CA GLN A 118 9.79 1.66 12.12
C GLN A 118 9.01 2.07 13.35
N PRO A 119 8.76 1.17 14.32
CA PRO A 119 8.25 1.63 15.60
C PRO A 119 9.16 2.77 16.03
N MET A 120 8.56 3.93 16.32
CA MET A 120 9.30 5.05 16.89
C MET A 120 10.14 4.48 18.03
N PRO A 121 11.45 4.77 18.12
CA PRO A 121 12.24 4.30 19.24
C PRO A 121 11.54 4.79 20.51
N GLN A 122 10.99 3.86 21.29
CA GLN A 122 10.47 4.16 22.61
C GLN A 122 11.68 4.60 23.43
N SER A 123 11.73 5.87 23.82
CA SER A 123 12.74 6.30 24.77
C SER A 123 12.44 5.58 26.08
N ASN A 124 13.39 4.78 26.57
CA ASN A 124 13.32 4.15 27.90
C ASN A 124 13.50 5.17 29.04
N LEU A 125 13.05 6.42 28.83
CA LEU A 125 13.11 7.46 29.84
C LEU A 125 11.98 7.22 30.83
N THR A 126 12.30 7.30 32.11
CA THR A 126 11.27 7.33 33.15
C THR A 126 10.41 8.61 32.97
N PRO A 127 9.15 8.62 33.44
CA PRO A 127 8.29 9.80 33.34
C PRO A 127 8.92 11.09 33.91
N ALA A 128 9.80 10.95 34.91
CA ALA A 128 10.54 12.06 35.51
C ALA A 128 11.63 12.63 34.58
N GLU A 129 12.37 11.76 33.90
CA GLU A 129 13.41 12.16 32.95
C GLU A 129 12.81 12.76 31.68
N GLU A 130 11.67 12.23 31.21
CA GLU A 130 10.93 12.78 30.09
C GLU A 130 10.38 14.18 30.40
N LEU A 131 9.82 14.37 31.61
CA LEU A 131 9.36 15.69 32.06
C LEU A 131 10.50 16.71 32.14
N LYS A 132 11.67 16.30 32.62
CA LYS A 132 12.86 17.15 32.68
C LYS A 132 13.32 17.56 31.27
N ARG A 133 13.45 16.60 30.36
CA ARG A 133 13.83 16.83 28.96
C ARG A 133 12.85 17.77 28.24
N LEU A 134 11.54 17.56 28.45
CA LEU A 134 10.51 18.41 27.85
C LEU A 134 10.56 19.84 28.39
N LYS A 135 10.83 20.03 29.69
CA LYS A 135 11.01 21.35 30.29
C LYS A 135 12.22 22.07 29.71
N GLU A 136 13.37 21.41 29.64
CA GLU A 136 14.59 21.96 29.04
C GLU A 136 14.37 22.34 27.56
N ARG A 137 13.66 21.48 26.81
CA ARG A 137 13.31 21.78 25.41
C ARG A 137 12.38 22.97 25.28
N ASN A 138 11.36 23.09 26.14
CA ASN A 138 10.46 24.25 26.13
C ASN A 138 11.19 25.54 26.48
N GLN A 139 12.04 25.54 27.51
CA GLN A 139 12.86 26.71 27.87
C GLN A 139 13.78 27.14 26.72
N TYR A 140 14.42 26.18 26.05
CA TYR A 140 15.23 26.48 24.86
C TYR A 140 14.39 27.09 23.73
N LEU A 141 13.22 26.52 23.43
CA LEU A 141 12.33 27.05 22.39
C LEU A 141 11.76 28.43 22.75
N GLU A 142 11.49 28.69 24.03
CA GLU A 142 11.03 29.99 24.50
C GLU A 142 12.11 31.06 24.37
N THR A 143 13.37 30.73 24.72
CA THR A 143 14.49 31.67 24.56
C THR A 143 14.77 31.95 23.09
N GLU A 144 14.74 30.93 22.22
CA GLU A 144 14.91 31.10 20.78
C GLU A 144 13.77 31.92 20.16
N ASN A 145 12.51 31.65 20.53
CA ASN A 145 11.37 32.46 20.08
C ASN A 145 11.45 33.90 20.58
N ALA A 146 11.89 34.14 21.81
CA ALA A 146 12.08 35.48 22.36
C ALA A 146 13.18 36.23 21.61
N TYR A 147 14.27 35.55 21.26
CA TYR A 147 15.35 36.11 20.45
C TYR A 147 14.88 36.46 19.03
N LEU A 148 14.16 35.54 18.36
CA LEU A 148 13.58 35.78 17.04
C LEU A 148 12.60 36.98 17.05
N LYS A 149 11.75 37.10 18.08
CA LYS A 149 10.85 38.26 18.23
C LYS A 149 11.62 39.57 18.40
N LYS A 150 12.72 39.58 19.14
CA LYS A 150 13.60 40.76 19.27
C LYS A 150 14.25 41.13 17.94
N LEU A 151 14.76 40.15 17.19
CA LEU A 151 15.30 40.38 15.85
C LEU A 151 14.25 40.95 14.90
N GLN A 152 13.03 40.39 14.91
CA GLN A 152 11.91 40.91 14.11
C GLN A 152 11.56 42.36 14.49
N ALA A 153 11.58 42.70 15.78
CA ALA A 153 11.32 44.07 16.23
C ALA A 153 12.42 45.07 15.80
N VAL A 154 13.66 44.61 15.68
CA VAL A 154 14.80 45.44 15.20
C VAL A 154 14.79 45.56 13.66
N MET A 155 14.41 44.50 12.94
CA MET A 155 14.33 44.51 11.47
C MET A 155 13.07 45.21 10.94
N HIS A 156 12.02 45.34 11.75
CA HIS A 156 10.83 46.13 11.46
C HIS A 156 10.71 47.28 12.46
N PRO A 157 11.59 48.32 12.40
CA PRO A 157 11.34 49.55 13.15
C PRO A 157 10.00 50.10 12.66
N THR A 158 9.11 50.35 13.61
CA THR A 158 7.76 50.85 13.39
C THR A 158 7.73 51.94 12.31
N ASN A 159 7.17 51.61 11.15
CA ASN A 159 6.55 52.61 10.27
C ASN A 159 5.23 53.07 10.93
N LYS A 160 5.35 53.70 12.10
CA LYS A 160 4.28 54.51 12.69
C LYS A 160 4.47 55.91 12.14
N LYS A 161 3.90 56.09 10.95
CA LYS A 161 3.77 57.36 10.24
C LYS A 161 3.28 58.45 11.18
N HIS A 162 3.99 59.57 11.19
CA HIS A 162 3.54 60.85 11.69
C HIS A 162 2.19 61.20 11.06
N LYS A 163 1.27 61.74 11.87
CA LYS A 163 0.11 62.50 11.42
C LYS A 163 0.09 63.82 12.16
#